data_AF-A0A2S0WZD2-F1
#
_entry.id   AF-A0A2S0WZD2-F1
#
_cell.length_a   1.000
_cell.length_b   1.000
_cell.length_c   1.000
_cell.angle_alpha   90.00
_cell.angle_beta   90.00
_cell.angle_gamma   90.00
#
_symmetry.space_group_name_H-M   'P 1'
#
loop_
_entity.id
_entity.type
_entity.pdbx_description
1 polymer ?
#
loop_
_entity_poly.entity_id
_entity_poly.type
_entity_poly.pdbx_seq_one_letter_code
_entity_poly.pdbx_strand_id
1 'polypeptide(L)'
;MQRLALSATVLLTASALTACAGNPGGSAEPADPVGTWGDAVAAGEPSLALAGDGKLTGTDGCNRLMGTWTAEDDAIAFTDVASTRMACEGVDTWLSNLATGTIAGETLTVLDADGAEIGTLPRAE
;
A
#
# COMPACT_ATOMS: atom_id res chain seq x y z
N MET A 1 44.22 67.88 -22.34
CA MET A 1 44.29 67.57 -20.90
C MET A 1 43.65 66.21 -20.69
N GLN A 2 44.47 65.24 -20.30
CA GLN A 2 44.14 63.82 -20.16
C GLN A 2 44.03 63.47 -18.67
N ARG A 3 42.97 62.76 -18.27
CA ARG A 3 42.85 61.99 -17.02
C ARG A 3 41.91 60.81 -17.31
N LEU A 4 42.44 59.64 -17.67
CA LEU A 4 42.79 58.48 -16.82
C LEU A 4 41.64 57.91 -15.96
N ALA A 5 41.48 56.59 -16.14
CA ALA A 5 40.52 55.61 -15.63
C ALA A 5 40.36 55.52 -14.11
N LEU A 6 39.26 54.88 -13.65
CA LEU A 6 39.28 53.74 -12.72
C LEU A 6 37.87 53.14 -12.47
N SER A 7 37.86 51.81 -12.42
CA SER A 7 36.75 50.87 -12.30
C SER A 7 36.00 50.93 -10.97
N ALA A 8 34.72 50.53 -10.97
CA ALA A 8 34.10 49.88 -9.81
C ALA A 8 33.00 48.91 -10.29
N THR A 9 33.41 47.67 -10.51
CA THR A 9 32.54 46.51 -10.61
C THR A 9 31.84 46.33 -9.27
N VAL A 10 30.51 46.43 -9.22
CA VAL A 10 29.73 45.92 -8.10
C VAL A 10 29.05 44.64 -8.55
N LEU A 11 29.65 43.51 -8.15
CA LEU A 11 29.00 42.20 -8.15
C LEU A 11 27.81 42.27 -7.19
N LEU A 12 26.60 42.15 -7.73
CA LEU A 12 25.43 41.75 -6.96
C LEU A 12 25.16 40.28 -7.27
N THR A 13 25.81 39.42 -6.49
CA THR A 13 25.46 37.99 -6.40
C THR A 13 24.12 37.88 -5.68
N ALA A 14 23.03 37.83 -6.43
CA ALA A 14 21.73 37.45 -5.91
C ALA A 14 21.63 35.92 -5.92
N SER A 15 21.68 35.33 -4.73
CA SER A 15 21.45 33.92 -4.47
C SER A 15 20.03 33.54 -4.89
N ALA A 16 19.86 32.86 -6.03
CA ALA A 16 18.63 32.13 -6.30
C ALA A 16 18.77 30.75 -5.64
N LEU A 17 17.90 30.46 -4.68
CA LEU A 17 17.77 29.14 -4.09
C LEU A 17 17.44 28.14 -5.21
N THR A 18 18.35 27.22 -5.48
CA THR A 18 18.05 26.04 -6.29
C THR A 18 17.07 25.18 -5.50
N ALA A 19 15.78 25.37 -5.75
CA ALA A 19 14.77 24.42 -5.37
C ALA A 19 15.14 23.08 -6.03
N CYS A 20 15.32 22.03 -5.22
CA CYS A 20 15.31 20.68 -5.73
C CYS A 20 13.93 20.47 -6.37
N ALA A 21 13.87 20.56 -7.70
CA ALA A 21 12.75 20.08 -8.47
C ALA A 21 12.74 18.55 -8.33
N GLY A 22 12.16 18.06 -7.23
CA GLY A 22 11.66 16.70 -7.17
C GLY A 22 10.59 16.59 -8.24
N ASN A 23 10.90 15.86 -9.30
CA ASN A 23 10.04 15.63 -10.44
C ASN A 23 8.61 15.26 -9.98
N PRO A 24 7.57 16.07 -10.21
CA PRO A 24 6.19 15.71 -9.84
C PRO A 24 5.58 14.69 -10.82
N GLY A 25 6.41 13.95 -11.55
CA GLY A 25 6.03 13.06 -12.63
C GLY A 25 6.63 11.66 -12.50
N GLY A 26 6.89 11.19 -11.27
CA GLY A 26 6.89 9.76 -11.06
C GLY A 26 5.45 9.31 -11.21
N SER A 27 5.07 8.84 -12.39
CA SER A 27 3.86 8.03 -12.52
C SER A 27 3.99 6.96 -11.44
N ALA A 28 3.15 7.00 -10.41
CA ALA A 28 3.10 5.91 -9.46
C ALA A 28 2.78 4.67 -10.29
N GLU A 29 3.75 3.75 -10.41
CA GLU A 29 3.47 2.46 -11.00
C GLU A 29 2.37 1.82 -10.13
N PRO A 30 1.31 1.25 -10.73
CA PRO A 30 0.28 0.57 -9.97
C PRO A 30 0.94 -0.46 -9.06
N ALA A 31 0.52 -0.51 -7.79
CA ALA A 31 1.11 -1.46 -6.87
C ALA A 31 0.86 -2.90 -7.35
N ASP A 32 1.88 -3.76 -7.34
CA ASP A 32 1.71 -5.18 -7.67
C ASP A 32 0.95 -5.88 -6.51
N PRO A 33 -0.29 -6.35 -6.70
CA PRO A 33 -1.04 -7.00 -5.63
C PRO A 33 -0.56 -8.43 -5.31
N VAL A 34 0.16 -9.07 -6.22
CA VAL A 34 0.55 -10.48 -6.09
C VAL A 34 1.55 -10.66 -4.95
N GLY A 35 1.32 -11.69 -4.13
CA GLY A 35 2.17 -12.03 -3.00
C GLY A 35 1.38 -12.31 -1.72
N THR A 36 2.09 -12.28 -0.61
CA THR A 36 1.54 -12.51 0.73
C THR A 36 1.47 -11.19 1.50
N TRP A 37 0.37 -11.01 2.22
CA TRP A 37 0.06 -9.86 3.06
C TRP A 37 -0.30 -10.35 4.46
N GLY A 38 0.20 -9.69 5.50
CA GLY A 38 0.05 -10.11 6.89
C GLY A 38 1.11 -11.12 7.32
N ASP A 39 0.93 -11.68 8.52
CA ASP A 39 1.84 -12.69 9.07
C ASP A 39 1.25 -14.09 8.85
N ALA A 40 1.78 -14.79 7.85
CA ALA A 40 1.33 -16.14 7.51
C ALA A 40 1.90 -17.23 8.44
N VAL A 41 2.90 -16.91 9.29
CA VAL A 41 3.59 -17.87 10.15
C VAL A 41 3.20 -17.74 11.62
N ALA A 42 2.83 -16.56 12.07
CA ALA A 42 2.35 -16.34 13.44
C ALA A 42 0.95 -16.92 13.63
N ALA A 43 0.79 -17.71 14.69
CA ALA A 43 -0.50 -18.27 15.06
C ALA A 43 -1.42 -17.18 15.59
N GLY A 44 -2.67 -17.18 15.12
CA GLY A 44 -3.66 -16.17 15.52
C GLY A 44 -3.58 -14.86 14.75
N GLU A 45 -2.59 -14.68 13.87
CA GLU A 45 -2.47 -13.49 13.04
C GLU A 45 -3.18 -13.66 11.69
N PRO A 46 -3.75 -12.57 11.15
CA PRO A 46 -4.39 -12.58 9.85
C PRO A 46 -3.36 -12.52 8.70
N SER A 47 -3.65 -13.21 7.61
CA SER A 47 -2.89 -13.11 6.36
C SER A 47 -3.71 -13.47 5.13
N LEU A 48 -3.31 -12.89 3.98
CA LEU A 48 -3.83 -13.18 2.66
C LEU A 48 -2.68 -13.48 1.69
N ALA A 49 -2.86 -14.49 0.83
CA ALA A 49 -2.02 -14.75 -0.32
C ALA A 49 -2.84 -14.52 -1.59
N LEU A 50 -2.40 -13.55 -2.40
CA LEU A 50 -2.99 -13.18 -3.68
C LEU A 50 -2.14 -13.79 -4.79
N ALA A 51 -2.64 -14.85 -5.41
CA ALA A 51 -1.94 -15.54 -6.49
C ALA A 51 -2.17 -14.85 -7.84
N GLY A 52 -1.17 -14.87 -8.72
CA GLY A 52 -1.23 -14.22 -10.04
C GLY A 52 -2.26 -14.81 -11.02
N ASP A 53 -2.92 -15.91 -10.66
CA ASP A 53 -4.06 -16.48 -11.40
C ASP A 53 -5.43 -15.97 -10.88
N GLY A 54 -5.43 -14.97 -9.99
CA GLY A 54 -6.63 -14.36 -9.42
C GLY A 54 -7.22 -15.13 -8.22
N LYS A 55 -6.53 -16.15 -7.69
CA LYS A 55 -6.96 -16.85 -6.48
C LYS A 55 -6.50 -16.15 -5.20
N LEU A 56 -7.36 -16.16 -4.20
CA LEU A 56 -7.07 -15.73 -2.84
C LEU A 56 -7.11 -16.96 -1.91
N THR A 57 -6.12 -17.05 -1.03
CA THR A 57 -6.16 -17.92 0.16
C THR A 57 -5.73 -17.13 1.38
N GLY A 58 -6.09 -17.56 2.59
CA GLY A 58 -5.69 -16.82 3.79
C GLY A 58 -6.21 -17.39 5.10
N THR A 59 -6.02 -16.62 6.15
CA THR A 59 -6.53 -16.87 7.50
C THR A 59 -6.86 -15.55 8.17
N ASP A 60 -7.92 -15.48 8.96
CA ASP A 60 -8.21 -14.33 9.85
C ASP A 60 -7.63 -14.53 11.26
N GLY A 61 -6.69 -15.47 11.39
CA GLY A 61 -6.13 -15.94 12.66
C GLY A 61 -6.85 -17.16 13.24
N CYS A 62 -8.14 -17.37 12.93
CA CYS A 62 -8.94 -18.51 13.40
C CYS A 62 -9.47 -19.35 12.23
N ASN A 63 -10.12 -18.70 11.28
CA ASN A 63 -10.78 -19.26 10.11
C ASN A 63 -9.89 -19.24 8.88
N ARG A 64 -10.04 -20.26 8.03
CA ARG A 64 -9.42 -20.29 6.71
C ARG A 64 -10.29 -19.54 5.71
N LEU A 65 -9.64 -18.75 4.85
CA LEU A 65 -10.24 -17.95 3.79
C LEU A 65 -9.82 -18.49 2.42
N MET A 66 -10.75 -18.55 1.48
CA MET A 66 -10.49 -18.90 0.09
C MET A 66 -11.47 -18.18 -0.83
N GLY A 67 -11.02 -17.73 -1.98
CA GLY A 67 -11.86 -17.03 -2.95
C GLY A 67 -11.08 -16.58 -4.16
N THR A 68 -11.54 -15.51 -4.77
CA THR A 68 -10.87 -14.85 -5.90
C THR A 68 -10.67 -13.38 -5.64
N TRP A 69 -9.79 -12.76 -6.42
CA TRP A 69 -9.54 -11.33 -6.37
C TRP A 69 -9.27 -10.77 -7.77
N THR A 70 -9.55 -9.49 -7.92
CA THR A 70 -9.18 -8.68 -9.10
C THR A 70 -8.60 -7.35 -8.63
N ALA A 71 -7.73 -6.74 -9.43
CA ALA A 71 -7.18 -5.41 -9.16
C ALA A 71 -7.44 -4.44 -10.31
N GLU A 72 -7.73 -3.19 -9.94
CA GLU A 72 -7.75 -2.03 -10.84
C GLU A 72 -6.93 -0.92 -10.16
N ASP A 73 -5.82 -0.53 -10.78
CA ASP A 73 -4.80 0.35 -10.17
C ASP A 73 -4.38 -0.17 -8.78
N ASP A 74 -4.59 0.61 -7.72
CA ASP A 74 -4.26 0.24 -6.34
C ASP A 74 -5.44 -0.40 -5.59
N ALA A 75 -6.62 -0.53 -6.23
CA ALA A 75 -7.83 -1.08 -5.63
C ALA A 75 -7.93 -2.58 -5.87
N ILE A 76 -8.29 -3.33 -4.81
CA ILE A 76 -8.54 -4.77 -4.84
C ILE A 76 -10.01 -5.02 -4.57
N ALA A 77 -10.63 -5.86 -5.40
CA ALA A 77 -11.93 -6.44 -5.12
C ALA A 77 -11.76 -7.92 -4.77
N PHE A 78 -12.29 -8.32 -3.63
CA PHE A 78 -12.33 -9.72 -3.21
C PHE A 78 -13.70 -10.31 -3.51
N THR A 79 -13.73 -11.44 -4.20
CA THR A 79 -14.96 -12.03 -4.75
C THR A 79 -15.05 -13.51 -4.39
N ASP A 80 -16.29 -14.00 -4.27
CA ASP A 80 -16.59 -15.40 -3.95
C ASP A 80 -15.81 -15.95 -2.73
N VAL A 81 -15.59 -15.10 -1.74
CA VAL A 81 -14.81 -15.44 -0.54
C VAL A 81 -15.66 -16.30 0.39
N ALA A 82 -15.15 -17.48 0.70
CA ALA A 82 -15.69 -18.39 1.69
C ALA A 82 -14.75 -18.50 2.88
N SER A 83 -15.31 -18.54 4.08
CA SER A 83 -14.58 -18.80 5.33
C SER A 83 -15.08 -20.06 6.03
N THR A 84 -14.21 -20.70 6.80
CA THR A 84 -14.65 -21.65 7.83
C THR A 84 -15.38 -20.93 8.96
N ARG A 85 -16.01 -21.68 9.87
CA ARG A 85 -16.73 -21.13 11.05
C ARG A 85 -16.23 -21.75 12.35
N MET A 86 -14.92 -21.69 12.57
CA MET A 86 -14.29 -22.10 13.82
C MET A 86 -14.53 -21.04 14.90
N ALA A 87 -14.58 -21.47 16.15
CA ALA A 87 -14.60 -20.59 17.31
C ALA A 87 -13.24 -20.67 18.00
N CYS A 88 -12.54 -19.53 18.05
CA CYS A 88 -11.26 -19.40 18.73
C CYS A 88 -11.37 -18.35 19.83
N GLU A 89 -10.83 -18.63 21.00
CA GLU A 89 -10.81 -17.69 22.11
C GLU A 89 -9.67 -16.68 21.92
N GLY A 90 -9.96 -15.39 22.09
CA GLY A 90 -8.95 -14.33 22.06
C GLY A 90 -8.40 -13.96 20.68
N VAL A 91 -9.01 -14.44 19.59
CA VAL A 91 -8.64 -14.07 18.22
C VAL A 91 -9.67 -13.11 17.66
N ASP A 92 -9.20 -11.97 17.13
CA ASP A 92 -10.06 -11.05 16.38
C ASP A 92 -10.12 -11.47 14.92
N THR A 93 -11.29 -11.97 14.51
CA THR A 93 -11.54 -12.50 13.16
C THR A 93 -11.97 -11.42 12.16
N TRP A 94 -11.57 -10.16 12.37
CA TRP A 94 -12.00 -9.01 11.56
C TRP A 94 -11.87 -9.27 10.04
N LEU A 95 -10.77 -9.91 9.62
CA LEU A 95 -10.47 -10.16 8.20
C LEU A 95 -11.54 -11.04 7.52
N SER A 96 -12.31 -11.84 8.24
CA SER A 96 -13.43 -12.61 7.65
C SER A 96 -14.51 -11.73 6.98
N ASN A 97 -14.54 -10.42 7.25
CA ASN A 97 -15.48 -9.48 6.64
C ASN A 97 -14.90 -8.75 5.41
N LEU A 98 -13.73 -9.17 4.91
CA LEU A 98 -13.07 -8.53 3.77
C LEU A 98 -13.98 -8.46 2.53
N ALA A 99 -14.02 -7.29 1.89
CA ALA A 99 -14.76 -7.07 0.65
C ALA A 99 -13.90 -6.37 -0.41
N THR A 100 -13.22 -5.29 -0.03
CA THR A 100 -12.27 -4.59 -0.90
C THR A 100 -10.99 -4.28 -0.16
N GLY A 101 -9.98 -3.83 -0.91
CA GLY A 101 -8.76 -3.31 -0.33
C GLY A 101 -8.12 -2.22 -1.17
N THR A 102 -7.17 -1.52 -0.59
CA THR A 102 -6.34 -0.53 -1.29
C THR A 102 -4.90 -0.72 -0.90
N ILE A 103 -4.01 -0.75 -1.89
CA ILE A 103 -2.57 -0.88 -1.66
C ILE A 103 -1.92 0.51 -1.69
N ALA A 104 -1.14 0.79 -0.65
CA ALA A 104 -0.27 1.95 -0.60
C ALA A 104 1.13 1.50 -0.20
N GLY A 105 2.03 1.37 -1.19
CA GLY A 105 3.36 0.82 -0.98
C GLY A 105 3.31 -0.62 -0.47
N GLU A 106 3.80 -0.84 0.76
CA GLU A 106 3.87 -2.15 1.41
C GLU A 106 2.70 -2.41 2.37
N THR A 107 1.61 -1.66 2.27
CA THR A 107 0.43 -1.84 3.12
C THR A 107 -0.82 -2.07 2.29
N LEU A 108 -1.54 -3.16 2.59
CA LEU A 108 -2.89 -3.42 2.10
C LEU A 108 -3.88 -3.00 3.18
N THR A 109 -4.65 -1.95 2.91
CA THR A 109 -5.80 -1.55 3.73
C THR A 109 -7.00 -2.38 3.30
N VAL A 110 -7.73 -2.98 4.23
CA VAL A 110 -8.88 -3.85 3.95
C VAL A 110 -10.15 -3.18 4.45
N LEU A 111 -11.19 -3.24 3.62
CA LEU A 111 -12.49 -2.66 3.91
C LEU A 111 -13.58 -3.74 3.85
N ASP A 112 -14.61 -3.55 4.65
CA ASP A 112 -15.82 -4.39 4.62
C ASP A 112 -16.79 -4.00 3.48
N ALA A 113 -17.92 -4.70 3.42
CA ALA A 113 -18.94 -4.50 2.39
C ALA A 113 -19.62 -3.11 2.45
N ASP A 114 -19.57 -2.43 3.59
CA ASP A 114 -20.08 -1.07 3.77
C ASP A 114 -19.02 -0.01 3.41
N GLY A 115 -17.79 -0.43 3.09
CA GLY A 115 -16.66 0.44 2.80
C GLY A 115 -16.00 1.01 4.05
N ALA A 116 -16.23 0.40 5.23
CA ALA A 116 -15.50 0.77 6.43
C ALA A 116 -14.14 0.05 6.45
N GLU A 117 -13.08 0.77 6.81
CA GLU A 117 -11.78 0.16 7.06
C GLU A 117 -11.87 -0.76 8.29
N ILE A 118 -11.45 -2.01 8.12
CA ILE A 118 -11.50 -3.05 9.16
C ILE A 118 -10.12 -3.51 9.61
N GLY A 119 -9.07 -3.15 8.87
CA GLY A 119 -7.69 -3.44 9.26
C GLY A 119 -6.70 -3.26 8.12
N THR A 120 -5.43 -3.47 8.44
CA THR A 120 -4.32 -3.37 7.49
C THR A 120 -3.45 -4.61 7.56
N LEU A 121 -2.95 -5.05 6.42
CA LEU A 121 -1.97 -6.14 6.31
C LEU A 121 -0.69 -5.58 5.68
N PRO A 122 0.47 -5.65 6.34
CA PRO A 122 1.75 -5.32 5.71
C PRO A 122 2.10 -6.37 4.65
N ARG A 123 2.88 -6.02 3.63
CA ARG A 123 3.47 -7.00 2.73
C ARG A 123 4.41 -7.90 3.54
N ALA A 124 4.28 -9.22 3.35
CA ALA A 124 5.20 -10.17 3.95
C ALA A 124 6.54 -10.15 3.20
N GLU A 125 7.65 -10.30 3.93
CA GLU A 125 9.01 -10.35 3.37
C GLU A 125 9.34 -11.70 2.69
#